data_AF-A0A9D6UDZ1-F1
#
_entry.id   AF-A0A9D6UDZ1-F1
#
_cell.length_a   1.000
_cell.length_b   1.000
_cell.length_c   1.000
_cell.angle_alpha   90.00
_cell.angle_beta   90.00
_cell.angle_gamma   90.00
#
_symmetry.space_group_name_H-M   'P 1'
#
loop_
_entity.id
_entity.type
_entity.pdbx_description
1 polymer ?
#
loop_
_entity_poly.entity_id
_entity_poly.type
_entity_poly.pdbx_seq_one_letter_code
_entity_poly.pdbx_strand_id
1 'polypeptide(L)'
;NVGEVYGVFGVFHPRKDFLYPDGVEYLSGSSLNMPGLMRLETLIRQIEPPKWQWAVDKRLADAGKKIYDRECGANCHEINTKDAAKRLCAKFTWKTPIQDVGTDVAEYGVLERVGKTGVLEGQLLPKPPFNQRLKREGESQINILTVAVVQSILRAPIHFKNIFLYEPLLRECLENQSDRPDVTAEALRGDFLDVMEKSLADLYHKPEEKTPPAYEARVMQGIWAAAPYLHNGSVPTLADLLKKPADRPASFKVGPAYDIENVGLAKEQTKFDDTYATTASCDPKNRDASGNSRCGHDYGTSLSDPDKKALLEYLKSL
;
A
#
# COMPACT_ATOMS: atom_id res chain seq x y z
N ASN A 1 6.15 0.34 -6.30
CA ASN A 1 7.41 0.75 -6.96
C ASN A 1 7.26 1.27 -8.39
N VAL A 2 7.18 0.45 -9.47
CA VAL A 2 7.14 1.01 -10.85
C VAL A 2 5.95 1.94 -11.08
N GLY A 3 4.75 1.53 -10.66
CA GLY A 3 3.55 2.37 -10.75
C GLY A 3 3.65 3.67 -9.96
N GLU A 4 4.30 3.67 -8.79
CA GLU A 4 4.53 4.89 -7.99
C GLU A 4 5.52 5.82 -8.67
N VAL A 5 6.62 5.29 -9.24
CA VAL A 5 7.55 6.10 -10.02
C VAL A 5 6.80 6.84 -11.11
N TYR A 6 5.96 6.15 -11.90
CA TYR A 6 5.17 6.79 -12.95
C TYR A 6 4.05 7.69 -12.42
N GLY A 7 3.47 7.38 -11.26
CA GLY A 7 2.37 8.13 -10.67
C GLY A 7 2.77 9.47 -10.06
N VAL A 8 4.03 9.62 -9.62
CA VAL A 8 4.48 10.83 -8.92
C VAL A 8 5.37 11.73 -9.80
N PHE A 9 6.54 11.27 -10.26
CA PHE A 9 7.51 12.15 -10.97
C PHE A 9 8.33 11.46 -12.08
N GLY A 10 8.06 10.20 -12.38
CA GLY A 10 8.78 9.44 -13.38
C GLY A 10 8.41 9.90 -14.80
N VAL A 11 9.43 10.03 -15.66
CA VAL A 11 9.21 10.25 -17.08
C VAL A 11 8.78 8.94 -17.73
N PHE A 12 7.60 8.96 -18.34
CA PHE A 12 7.03 7.84 -19.10
C PHE A 12 6.37 8.35 -20.38
N HIS A 13 7.06 8.19 -21.51
CA HIS A 13 6.61 8.63 -22.83
C HIS A 13 6.71 7.49 -23.84
N PRO A 14 5.82 6.49 -23.77
CA PRO A 14 5.80 5.41 -24.75
C PRO A 14 5.63 5.96 -26.18
N ARG A 15 6.12 5.23 -27.17
CA ARG A 15 6.06 5.64 -28.58
C ARG A 15 5.66 4.48 -29.46
N LYS A 16 4.95 4.76 -30.55
CA LYS A 16 4.74 3.75 -31.59
C LYS A 16 6.08 3.41 -32.23
N ASP A 17 6.41 2.13 -32.27
CA ASP A 17 7.62 1.62 -32.89
C ASP A 17 7.33 0.23 -33.46
N PHE A 18 7.38 0.10 -34.77
CA PHE A 18 7.06 -1.14 -35.49
C PHE A 18 8.14 -2.22 -35.33
N LEU A 19 9.32 -1.87 -34.79
CA LEU A 19 10.37 -2.83 -34.47
C LEU A 19 10.03 -3.65 -33.21
N TYR A 20 9.08 -3.18 -32.41
CA TYR A 20 8.61 -3.89 -31.22
C TYR A 20 7.42 -4.80 -31.57
N PRO A 21 7.34 -6.04 -31.03
CA PRO A 21 6.30 -7.01 -31.40
C PRO A 21 4.86 -6.53 -31.21
N ASP A 22 4.60 -5.67 -30.23
CA ASP A 22 3.29 -5.07 -29.95
C ASP A 22 3.16 -3.64 -30.51
N GLY A 23 4.13 -3.19 -31.31
CA GLY A 23 4.11 -1.90 -31.99
C GLY A 23 4.33 -0.69 -31.07
N VAL A 24 4.75 -0.90 -29.82
CA VAL A 24 5.01 0.16 -28.84
C VAL A 24 6.34 -0.07 -28.14
N GLU A 25 7.17 0.97 -28.12
CA GLU A 25 8.29 1.03 -27.21
C GLU A 25 7.92 1.79 -25.93
N TYR A 26 8.08 1.15 -24.78
CA TYR A 26 7.59 1.64 -23.48
C TYR A 26 8.65 2.41 -22.69
N LEU A 27 9.91 2.05 -22.86
CA LEU A 27 10.99 2.50 -21.99
C LEU A 27 11.88 3.57 -22.61
N SER A 28 11.66 3.93 -23.88
CA SER A 28 12.44 4.98 -24.57
C SER A 28 12.35 6.33 -23.84
N GLY A 29 13.48 6.81 -23.32
CA GLY A 29 13.55 8.05 -22.55
C GLY A 29 12.85 8.00 -21.19
N SER A 30 12.50 6.81 -20.69
CA SER A 30 11.93 6.66 -19.36
C SER A 30 12.97 6.96 -18.28
N SER A 31 12.56 7.64 -17.22
CA SER A 31 13.42 7.87 -16.04
C SER A 31 13.38 6.70 -15.04
N LEU A 32 12.76 5.57 -15.41
CA LEU A 32 12.67 4.40 -14.57
C LEU A 32 14.07 3.84 -14.31
N ASN A 33 14.44 3.66 -13.03
CA ASN A 33 15.68 3.01 -12.64
C ASN A 33 15.39 1.61 -12.10
N MET A 34 15.15 0.64 -12.99
CA MET A 34 14.80 -0.72 -12.57
C MET A 34 15.88 -1.41 -11.71
N PRO A 35 17.19 -1.32 -12.01
CA PRO A 35 18.21 -1.87 -11.10
C PRO A 35 18.16 -1.26 -9.70
N GLY A 36 17.91 0.05 -9.60
CA GLY A 36 17.70 0.74 -8.33
C GLY A 36 16.46 0.26 -7.59
N LEU A 37 15.34 0.10 -8.30
CA LEU A 37 14.09 -0.43 -7.73
C LEU A 37 14.26 -1.88 -7.25
N MET A 38 14.97 -2.73 -7.98
CA MET A 38 15.27 -4.10 -7.53
C MET A 38 16.12 -4.11 -6.25
N ARG A 39 17.13 -3.23 -6.17
CA ARG A 39 17.90 -3.06 -4.93
C ARG A 39 17.04 -2.57 -3.78
N LEU A 40 16.13 -1.62 -4.04
CA LEU A 40 15.19 -1.11 -3.04
C LEU A 40 14.28 -2.22 -2.49
N GLU A 41 13.72 -3.06 -3.36
CA GLU A 41 12.89 -4.22 -2.97
C GLU A 41 13.65 -5.18 -2.05
N THR A 42 14.92 -5.49 -2.37
CA THR A 42 15.76 -6.33 -1.51
C THR A 42 16.04 -5.67 -0.16
N LEU A 43 16.28 -4.36 -0.12
CA LEU A 43 16.57 -3.62 1.11
C LEU A 43 15.33 -3.52 2.01
N ILE A 44 14.16 -3.16 1.47
CA ILE A 44 12.92 -3.01 2.26
C ILE A 44 12.56 -4.31 2.99
N ARG A 45 12.87 -5.46 2.40
CA ARG A 45 12.66 -6.78 3.03
C ARG A 45 13.55 -7.04 4.25
N GLN A 46 14.67 -6.33 4.37
CA GLN A 46 15.62 -6.45 5.47
C GLN A 46 15.39 -5.42 6.58
N ILE A 47 14.60 -4.37 6.31
CA ILE A 47 14.36 -3.29 7.26
C ILE A 47 13.26 -3.74 8.23
N GLU A 48 13.58 -3.73 9.52
CA GLU A 48 12.60 -3.88 10.58
C GLU A 48 12.09 -2.51 11.05
N PRO A 49 10.85 -2.41 11.55
CA PRO A 49 10.37 -1.19 12.15
C PRO A 49 11.26 -0.75 13.33
N PRO A 50 11.42 0.57 13.56
CA PRO A 50 12.26 1.05 14.65
C PRO A 50 11.68 0.62 15.99
N LYS A 51 12.55 0.23 16.92
CA LYS A 51 12.15 -0.05 18.30
C LYS A 51 11.84 1.24 19.02
N TRP A 52 10.81 1.21 19.86
CA TRP A 52 10.53 2.30 20.80
C TRP A 52 11.75 2.57 21.68
N GLN A 53 12.17 3.84 21.73
CA GLN A 53 13.45 4.23 22.33
C GLN A 53 13.33 4.66 23.80
N TRP A 54 12.09 4.79 24.30
CA TRP A 54 11.82 5.26 25.66
C TRP A 54 11.37 4.12 26.57
N ALA A 55 11.22 4.42 27.86
CA ALA A 55 10.70 3.44 28.81
C ALA A 55 9.24 3.06 28.47
N VAL A 56 8.90 1.81 28.76
CA VAL A 56 7.54 1.28 28.69
C VAL A 56 7.16 0.77 30.07
N ASP A 57 6.01 1.19 30.59
CA ASP A 57 5.40 0.59 31.78
C ASP A 57 4.85 -0.78 31.41
N LYS A 58 5.62 -1.83 31.73
CA LYS A 58 5.28 -3.20 31.40
C LYS A 58 3.93 -3.64 31.96
N ARG A 59 3.58 -3.23 33.19
CA ARG A 59 2.31 -3.63 33.80
C ARG A 59 1.14 -3.01 33.04
N LEU A 60 1.29 -1.75 32.64
CA LEU A 60 0.30 -1.04 31.87
C LEU A 60 0.19 -1.57 30.43
N ALA A 61 1.32 -1.88 29.79
CA ALA A 61 1.36 -2.53 28.48
C ALA A 61 0.73 -3.94 28.51
N ASP A 62 0.96 -4.74 29.56
CA ASP A 62 0.32 -6.06 29.72
C ASP A 62 -1.21 -5.94 29.86
N ALA A 63 -1.70 -4.88 30.52
CA ALA A 63 -3.12 -4.56 30.57
C ALA A 63 -3.64 -4.11 29.20
N GLY A 64 -2.87 -3.26 28.50
CA GLY A 64 -3.16 -2.79 27.15
C GLY A 64 -3.24 -3.90 26.12
N LYS A 65 -2.39 -4.91 26.23
CA LYS A 65 -2.41 -6.09 25.36
C LYS A 65 -3.77 -6.80 25.43
N LYS A 66 -4.32 -6.97 26.63
CA LYS A 66 -5.64 -7.63 26.80
C LYS A 66 -6.76 -6.82 26.13
N ILE A 67 -6.64 -5.50 26.15
CA ILE A 67 -7.58 -4.60 25.45
C ILE A 67 -7.39 -4.72 23.95
N TYR A 68 -6.15 -4.67 23.46
CA TYR A 68 -5.83 -4.85 22.04
C TYR A 68 -6.38 -6.18 21.51
N ASP A 69 -6.14 -7.29 22.19
CA ASP A 69 -6.60 -8.62 21.77
C ASP A 69 -8.13 -8.67 21.63
N ARG A 70 -8.87 -7.88 22.43
CA ARG A 70 -10.33 -7.80 22.41
C ARG A 70 -10.90 -6.82 21.38
N GLU A 71 -10.29 -5.64 21.24
CA GLU A 71 -10.86 -4.51 20.49
C GLU A 71 -10.22 -4.30 19.11
N CYS A 72 -8.98 -4.77 18.91
CA CYS A 72 -8.15 -4.40 17.76
C CYS A 72 -7.48 -5.58 17.06
N GLY A 73 -7.25 -6.70 17.76
CA GLY A 73 -6.40 -7.83 17.36
C GLY A 73 -6.92 -8.68 16.20
N ALA A 74 -6.85 -10.01 16.31
CA ALA A 74 -6.89 -11.01 15.21
C ALA A 74 -7.99 -10.89 14.14
N ASN A 75 -9.02 -10.05 14.35
CA ASN A 75 -10.10 -9.81 13.39
C ASN A 75 -9.95 -8.51 12.58
N CYS A 76 -9.02 -7.63 12.95
CA CYS A 76 -8.74 -6.38 12.23
C CYS A 76 -7.24 -6.20 11.99
N HIS A 77 -6.40 -6.24 13.03
CA HIS A 77 -4.98 -5.93 12.90
C HIS A 77 -4.08 -7.12 13.20
N GLU A 78 -3.10 -7.34 12.32
CA GLU A 78 -2.00 -8.29 12.53
C GLU A 78 -0.80 -7.60 13.17
N ILE A 79 -0.07 -8.30 14.05
CA ILE A 79 1.13 -7.80 14.71
C ILE A 79 2.40 -8.39 14.09
N ASN A 80 2.54 -9.73 14.12
CA ASN A 80 3.74 -10.40 13.61
C ASN A 80 3.52 -11.76 12.94
N THR A 81 2.26 -12.19 12.75
CA THR A 81 2.00 -13.48 12.12
C THR A 81 1.89 -13.31 10.61
N LYS A 82 2.84 -13.93 9.91
CA LYS A 82 2.80 -14.05 8.45
C LYS A 82 2.08 -15.36 8.12
N ASP A 83 1.11 -15.31 7.23
CA ASP A 83 0.39 -16.49 6.71
C ASP A 83 1.04 -16.93 5.39
N ALA A 84 0.88 -18.21 5.01
CA ALA A 84 1.44 -18.74 3.77
C ALA A 84 1.00 -17.86 2.58
N ALA A 85 1.97 -17.40 1.80
CA ALA A 85 1.75 -16.29 0.88
C ALA A 85 0.94 -16.70 -0.36
N LYS A 86 0.20 -15.72 -0.90
CA LYS A 86 -0.38 -15.75 -2.25
C LYS A 86 0.42 -14.94 -3.28
N ARG A 87 1.47 -14.23 -2.84
CA ARG A 87 2.31 -13.36 -3.69
C ARG A 87 3.44 -14.15 -4.32
N LEU A 88 3.81 -13.78 -5.54
CA LEU A 88 4.90 -14.39 -6.29
C LEU A 88 6.17 -14.46 -5.43
N CYS A 89 6.68 -15.68 -5.21
CA CYS A 89 7.98 -15.99 -4.59
C CYS A 89 8.15 -15.67 -3.09
N ALA A 90 7.19 -15.01 -2.46
CA ALA A 90 7.18 -14.85 -1.01
C ALA A 90 6.70 -16.15 -0.36
N LYS A 91 7.35 -16.59 0.73
CA LYS A 91 6.84 -17.74 1.51
C LYS A 91 5.67 -17.37 2.41
N PHE A 92 5.70 -16.14 2.94
CA PHE A 92 4.64 -15.64 3.82
C PHE A 92 4.31 -14.17 3.54
N THR A 93 3.04 -13.82 3.71
CA THR A 93 2.54 -12.44 3.67
C THR A 93 1.75 -12.13 4.93
N TRP A 94 1.73 -10.86 5.32
CA TRP A 94 0.86 -10.39 6.39
C TRP A 94 -0.60 -10.69 6.07
N LYS A 95 -1.32 -11.22 7.05
CA LYS A 95 -2.74 -11.55 6.91
C LYS A 95 -3.57 -10.44 7.54
N THR A 96 -3.73 -9.36 6.79
CA THR A 96 -4.54 -8.21 7.19
C THR A 96 -5.84 -8.22 6.38
N PRO A 97 -7.02 -8.10 7.01
CA PRO A 97 -8.30 -8.03 6.30
C PRO A 97 -8.41 -6.71 5.53
N ILE A 98 -9.11 -6.77 4.40
CA ILE A 98 -9.65 -5.60 3.72
C ILE A 98 -11.05 -5.41 4.29
N GLN A 99 -11.25 -4.32 5.03
CA GLN A 99 -12.50 -4.07 5.72
C GLN A 99 -12.94 -2.62 5.55
N ASP A 100 -14.25 -2.44 5.39
CA ASP A 100 -14.85 -1.12 5.49
C ASP A 100 -14.96 -0.72 6.96
N VAL A 101 -14.22 0.32 7.32
CA VAL A 101 -14.23 0.93 8.66
C VAL A 101 -14.76 2.37 8.65
N GLY A 102 -15.45 2.78 7.57
CA GLY A 102 -16.09 4.10 7.47
C GLY A 102 -15.15 5.29 7.27
N THR A 103 -13.91 5.03 6.84
CA THR A 103 -12.92 6.07 6.53
C THR A 103 -13.17 6.70 5.15
N ASP A 104 -12.43 7.77 4.84
CA ASP A 104 -12.50 8.53 3.58
C ASP A 104 -12.49 7.63 2.34
N VAL A 105 -13.30 7.94 1.32
CA VAL A 105 -13.44 7.12 0.11
C VAL A 105 -12.89 7.78 -1.16
N ALA A 106 -12.19 8.91 -1.06
CA ALA A 106 -11.66 9.64 -2.22
C ALA A 106 -10.77 8.75 -3.13
N GLU A 107 -9.96 7.88 -2.53
CA GLU A 107 -9.04 7.02 -3.28
C GLU A 107 -9.77 6.00 -4.17
N TYR A 108 -10.97 5.57 -3.76
CA TYR A 108 -11.82 4.74 -4.61
C TYR A 108 -12.33 5.51 -5.84
N GLY A 109 -12.63 6.80 -5.68
CA GLY A 109 -12.97 7.68 -6.81
C GLY A 109 -11.83 7.82 -7.82
N VAL A 110 -10.56 7.63 -7.40
CA VAL A 110 -9.42 7.59 -8.33
C VAL A 110 -9.50 6.36 -9.25
N LEU A 111 -9.95 5.22 -8.74
CA LEU A 111 -10.07 3.97 -9.50
C LEU A 111 -11.14 4.02 -10.60
N GLU A 112 -12.13 4.91 -10.46
CA GLU A 112 -13.21 5.11 -11.43
C GLU A 112 -12.85 6.07 -12.56
N ARG A 113 -11.70 6.76 -12.46
CA ARG A 113 -11.29 7.73 -13.47
C ARG A 113 -11.06 7.06 -14.82
N VAL A 114 -11.42 7.79 -15.86
CA VAL A 114 -11.20 7.38 -17.26
C VAL A 114 -10.29 8.37 -17.98
N GLY A 115 -9.70 7.94 -19.09
CA GLY A 115 -8.77 8.73 -19.88
C GLY A 115 -8.70 8.31 -21.35
N LYS A 116 -7.84 9.01 -22.09
CA LYS A 116 -7.45 8.64 -23.45
C LYS A 116 -6.15 7.83 -23.39
N THR A 117 -6.06 6.74 -24.14
CA THR A 117 -4.90 5.84 -24.10
C THR A 117 -3.71 6.31 -24.91
N GLY A 118 -3.94 7.22 -25.86
CA GLY A 118 -2.90 7.75 -26.74
C GLY A 118 -2.17 6.62 -27.49
N VAL A 119 -0.84 6.61 -27.40
CA VAL A 119 0.01 5.60 -28.06
C VAL A 119 -0.27 4.15 -27.62
N LEU A 120 -0.88 3.97 -26.44
CA LEU A 120 -1.24 2.66 -25.90
C LEU A 120 -2.60 2.15 -26.43
N GLU A 121 -3.27 2.90 -27.31
CA GLU A 121 -4.49 2.42 -27.98
C GLU A 121 -4.27 1.05 -28.61
N GLY A 122 -5.22 0.13 -28.33
CA GLY A 122 -5.22 -1.22 -28.87
C GLY A 122 -4.25 -2.18 -28.19
N GLN A 123 -3.47 -1.74 -27.20
CA GLN A 123 -2.58 -2.63 -26.45
C GLN A 123 -3.38 -3.68 -25.68
N LEU A 124 -2.84 -4.90 -25.64
CA LEU A 124 -3.45 -6.01 -24.93
C LEU A 124 -3.39 -5.71 -23.43
N LEU A 125 -4.52 -5.87 -22.75
CA LEU A 125 -4.61 -5.72 -21.32
C LEU A 125 -4.11 -7.01 -20.66
N PRO A 126 -2.99 -6.97 -19.90
CA PRO A 126 -2.37 -8.17 -19.33
C PRO A 126 -3.11 -8.60 -18.06
N LYS A 127 -4.40 -8.90 -18.19
CA LYS A 127 -5.22 -9.47 -17.11
C LYS A 127 -6.30 -10.40 -17.67
N PRO A 128 -6.78 -11.40 -16.90
CA PRO A 128 -7.87 -12.26 -17.33
C PRO A 128 -9.09 -11.44 -17.80
N PRO A 129 -9.77 -11.84 -18.90
CA PRO A 129 -9.57 -13.05 -19.71
C PRO A 129 -8.53 -12.93 -20.85
N PHE A 130 -7.58 -12.00 -20.78
CA PHE A 130 -6.44 -11.84 -21.71
C PHE A 130 -6.81 -11.66 -23.19
N ASN A 131 -8.04 -11.24 -23.47
CA ASN A 131 -8.53 -10.93 -24.83
C ASN A 131 -9.00 -9.48 -24.97
N GLN A 132 -8.87 -8.68 -23.90
CA GLN A 132 -9.29 -7.29 -23.86
C GLN A 132 -8.16 -6.39 -24.34
N ARG A 133 -8.51 -5.35 -25.10
CA ARG A 133 -7.58 -4.31 -25.57
C ARG A 133 -8.02 -2.95 -25.07
N LEU A 134 -7.05 -2.09 -24.81
CA LEU A 134 -7.30 -0.72 -24.36
C LEU A 134 -8.11 0.07 -25.39
N LYS A 135 -9.21 0.68 -24.94
CA LYS A 135 -10.07 1.57 -25.72
C LYS A 135 -9.39 2.91 -25.96
N ARG A 136 -9.60 3.53 -27.12
CA ARG A 136 -9.01 4.83 -27.44
C ARG A 136 -9.36 5.95 -26.44
N GLU A 137 -10.64 6.05 -26.08
CA GLU A 137 -11.18 7.06 -25.17
C GLU A 137 -12.12 6.41 -24.16
N GLY A 138 -12.29 7.06 -23.00
CA GLY A 138 -13.11 6.52 -21.91
C GLY A 138 -12.55 5.22 -21.33
N GLU A 139 -11.25 4.98 -21.46
CA GLU A 139 -10.58 3.82 -20.89
C GLU A 139 -10.30 4.06 -19.41
N SER A 140 -10.48 3.03 -18.59
CA SER A 140 -10.18 3.07 -17.17
C SER A 140 -8.70 3.39 -16.95
N GLN A 141 -8.40 4.40 -16.12
CA GLN A 141 -7.03 4.80 -15.84
C GLN A 141 -6.23 3.67 -15.18
N ILE A 142 -6.87 2.81 -14.39
CA ILE A 142 -6.19 1.64 -13.83
C ILE A 142 -5.75 0.66 -14.92
N ASN A 143 -6.54 0.47 -15.99
CA ASN A 143 -6.14 -0.38 -17.12
C ASN A 143 -4.95 0.23 -17.88
N ILE A 144 -4.94 1.54 -18.09
CA ILE A 144 -3.80 2.26 -18.71
C ILE A 144 -2.54 2.07 -17.86
N LEU A 145 -2.66 2.27 -16.55
CA LEU A 145 -1.56 2.09 -15.61
C LEU A 145 -1.06 0.63 -15.59
N THR A 146 -1.96 -0.35 -15.58
CA THR A 146 -1.61 -1.77 -15.62
C THR A 146 -0.78 -2.10 -16.85
N VAL A 147 -1.20 -1.67 -18.06
CA VAL A 147 -0.42 -1.89 -19.29
C VAL A 147 0.94 -1.20 -19.20
N ALA A 148 0.98 0.06 -18.79
CA ALA A 148 2.22 0.81 -18.66
C ALA A 148 3.22 0.13 -17.71
N VAL A 149 2.77 -0.28 -16.52
CA VAL A 149 3.63 -0.90 -15.50
C VAL A 149 4.09 -2.28 -15.93
N VAL A 150 3.18 -3.16 -16.35
CA VAL A 150 3.52 -4.54 -16.70
C VAL A 150 4.47 -4.58 -17.89
N GLN A 151 4.18 -3.82 -18.95
CA GLN A 151 5.02 -3.82 -20.15
C GLN A 151 6.40 -3.19 -19.91
N SER A 152 6.50 -2.20 -19.02
CA SER A 152 7.78 -1.64 -18.57
C SER A 152 8.60 -2.64 -17.75
N ILE A 153 7.98 -3.44 -16.88
CA ILE A 153 8.67 -4.51 -16.15
C ILE A 153 9.17 -5.56 -17.13
N LEU A 154 8.31 -6.10 -18.00
CA LEU A 154 8.69 -7.18 -18.93
C LEU A 154 9.84 -6.79 -19.89
N ARG A 155 9.90 -5.53 -20.32
CA ARG A 155 10.97 -5.04 -21.23
C ARG A 155 12.24 -4.61 -20.52
N ALA A 156 12.24 -4.47 -19.19
CA ALA A 156 13.37 -3.93 -18.44
C ALA A 156 14.68 -4.71 -18.65
N PRO A 157 14.72 -6.07 -18.65
CA PRO A 157 15.99 -6.80 -18.83
C PRO A 157 16.69 -6.48 -20.15
N ILE A 158 15.91 -6.34 -21.23
CA ILE A 158 16.41 -6.02 -22.57
C ILE A 158 16.83 -4.55 -22.62
N HIS A 159 15.95 -3.65 -22.18
CA HIS A 159 16.19 -2.21 -22.25
C HIS A 159 17.41 -1.78 -21.42
N PHE A 160 17.53 -2.28 -20.18
CA PHE A 160 18.67 -1.99 -19.30
C PHE A 160 19.89 -2.89 -19.56
N LYS A 161 19.86 -3.74 -20.59
CA LYS A 161 20.95 -4.67 -20.97
C LYS A 161 21.42 -5.52 -19.80
N ASN A 162 20.47 -5.97 -18.97
CA ASN A 162 20.73 -6.80 -17.81
C ASN A 162 19.74 -7.97 -17.78
N ILE A 163 20.10 -9.06 -18.47
CA ILE A 163 19.29 -10.27 -18.52
C ILE A 163 19.10 -10.94 -17.15
N PHE A 164 19.96 -10.63 -16.18
CA PHE A 164 19.90 -11.14 -14.80
C PHE A 164 19.22 -10.16 -13.83
N LEU A 165 18.54 -9.12 -14.34
CA LEU A 165 17.88 -8.09 -13.52
C LEU A 165 16.96 -8.67 -12.43
N TYR A 166 16.30 -9.79 -12.73
CA TYR A 166 15.36 -10.46 -11.83
C TYR A 166 15.94 -11.69 -11.12
N GLU A 167 17.24 -11.96 -11.27
CA GLU A 167 17.89 -13.09 -10.61
C GLU A 167 17.69 -13.11 -9.07
N PRO A 168 17.74 -11.98 -8.35
CA PRO A 168 17.47 -11.98 -6.90
C PRO A 168 16.07 -12.48 -6.56
N LEU A 169 15.06 -12.06 -7.34
CA LEU A 169 13.68 -12.51 -7.15
C LEU A 169 13.57 -14.00 -7.47
N LEU A 170 14.17 -14.45 -8.57
CA LEU A 170 14.19 -15.86 -8.98
C LEU A 170 14.80 -16.76 -7.90
N ARG A 171 15.95 -16.37 -7.33
CA ARG A 171 16.59 -17.11 -6.23
C ARG A 171 15.66 -17.22 -5.02
N GLU A 172 14.99 -16.13 -4.67
CA GLU A 172 13.99 -16.14 -3.60
C GLU A 172 12.85 -17.13 -3.90
N CYS A 173 12.31 -17.14 -5.12
CA CYS A 173 11.24 -18.08 -5.50
C CYS A 173 11.64 -19.54 -5.25
N LEU A 174 12.87 -19.87 -5.64
CA LEU A 174 13.43 -21.22 -5.55
C LEU A 174 13.71 -21.61 -4.09
N GLU A 175 14.26 -20.69 -3.30
CA GLU A 175 14.55 -20.90 -1.88
C GLU A 175 13.28 -21.02 -1.04
N ASN A 176 12.26 -20.21 -1.34
CA ASN A 176 11.02 -20.16 -0.56
C ASN A 176 10.03 -21.28 -0.89
N GLN A 177 10.23 -22.04 -1.96
CA GLN A 177 9.33 -23.10 -2.43
C GLN A 177 7.88 -22.60 -2.52
N SER A 178 7.64 -21.63 -3.40
CA SER A 178 6.31 -21.05 -3.60
C SER A 178 5.23 -22.14 -3.76
N ASP A 179 4.16 -22.07 -2.98
CA ASP A 179 3.01 -23.01 -3.04
C ASP A 179 2.16 -22.84 -4.33
N ARG A 180 2.50 -21.86 -5.16
CA ARG A 180 1.90 -21.60 -6.47
C ARG A 180 2.41 -22.62 -7.51
N PRO A 181 1.53 -23.43 -8.13
CA PRO A 181 1.94 -24.48 -9.09
C PRO A 181 2.55 -23.92 -10.39
N ASP A 182 2.33 -22.65 -10.70
CA ASP A 182 2.93 -21.92 -11.82
C ASP A 182 4.35 -21.38 -11.51
N VAL A 183 4.79 -21.46 -10.25
CA VAL A 183 6.08 -20.92 -9.76
C VAL A 183 6.98 -22.08 -9.32
N THR A 184 7.14 -23.09 -10.18
CA THR A 184 8.10 -24.19 -9.96
C THR A 184 9.49 -23.83 -10.49
N ALA A 185 10.52 -24.54 -10.03
CA ALA A 185 11.87 -24.36 -10.55
C ALA A 185 11.95 -24.62 -12.06
N GLU A 186 11.16 -25.58 -12.55
CA GLU A 186 11.03 -25.93 -13.96
C GLU A 186 10.29 -24.83 -14.74
N ALA A 187 9.18 -24.29 -14.20
CA ALA A 187 8.41 -23.23 -14.85
C ALA A 187 9.21 -21.93 -14.96
N LEU A 188 9.89 -21.53 -13.88
CA LEU A 188 10.74 -20.34 -13.87
C LEU A 188 11.97 -20.47 -14.76
N ARG A 189 12.51 -21.70 -14.94
CA ARG A 189 13.60 -21.96 -15.90
C ARG A 189 13.11 -21.98 -17.35
N GLY A 190 11.88 -22.44 -17.58
CA GLY A 190 11.29 -22.54 -18.91
C GLY A 190 10.86 -21.19 -19.47
N ASP A 191 10.13 -20.40 -18.68
CA ASP A 191 9.62 -19.09 -19.11
C ASP A 191 9.34 -18.16 -17.91
N PHE A 192 10.40 -17.61 -17.31
CA PHE A 192 10.31 -16.67 -16.19
C PHE A 192 9.42 -15.45 -16.50
N LEU A 193 9.45 -14.96 -17.75
CA LEU A 193 8.70 -13.77 -18.14
C LEU A 193 7.20 -14.05 -18.20
N ASP A 194 6.77 -15.22 -18.70
CA ASP A 194 5.37 -15.64 -18.68
C ASP A 194 4.86 -15.83 -17.24
N VAL A 195 5.66 -16.41 -16.34
CA VAL A 195 5.31 -16.54 -14.92
C VAL A 195 5.16 -15.16 -14.26
N MET A 196 6.09 -14.24 -14.54
CA MET A 196 6.01 -12.85 -14.08
C MET A 196 4.78 -12.13 -14.63
N GLU A 197 4.50 -12.29 -15.92
CA GLU A 197 3.34 -11.68 -16.58
C GLU A 197 2.03 -12.14 -15.94
N LYS A 198 1.85 -13.45 -15.77
CA LYS A 198 0.66 -14.03 -15.11
C LYS A 198 0.53 -13.62 -13.66
N SER A 199 1.63 -13.54 -12.93
CA SER A 199 1.63 -13.12 -11.53
C SER A 199 1.33 -11.62 -11.35
N LEU A 200 1.84 -10.78 -12.25
CA LEU A 200 1.53 -9.35 -12.25
C LEU A 200 0.09 -9.08 -12.69
N ALA A 201 -0.45 -9.89 -13.61
CA ALA A 201 -1.85 -9.86 -13.99
C ALA A 201 -2.77 -10.10 -12.79
N ASP A 202 -2.39 -11.01 -11.88
CA ASP A 202 -3.15 -11.31 -10.67
C ASP A 202 -3.16 -10.17 -9.65
N LEU A 203 -2.16 -9.28 -9.67
CA LEU A 203 -2.01 -8.19 -8.70
C LEU A 203 -2.92 -6.99 -9.00
N TYR A 204 -3.38 -6.82 -10.25
CA TYR A 204 -4.21 -5.69 -10.68
C TYR A 204 -5.68 -6.08 -10.94
N HIS A 205 -6.27 -6.84 -10.01
CA HIS A 205 -7.71 -7.10 -10.03
C HIS A 205 -8.48 -5.90 -9.43
N LYS A 206 -9.41 -5.32 -10.20
CA LYS A 206 -10.43 -4.43 -9.63
C LYS A 206 -11.23 -5.24 -8.59
N PRO A 207 -11.41 -4.76 -7.34
CA PRO A 207 -12.30 -5.41 -6.38
C PRO A 207 -13.68 -5.63 -7.01
N GLU A 208 -14.34 -6.75 -6.69
CA GLU A 208 -15.70 -6.98 -7.17
C GLU A 208 -16.61 -5.81 -6.77
N GLU A 209 -17.48 -5.35 -7.68
CA GLU A 209 -18.28 -4.12 -7.56
C GLU A 209 -19.27 -4.06 -6.39
N LYS A 210 -19.33 -5.10 -5.55
CA LYS A 210 -20.34 -5.28 -4.49
C LYS A 210 -19.83 -5.05 -3.08
N THR A 211 -18.55 -4.79 -2.86
CA THR A 211 -18.05 -4.40 -1.53
C THR A 211 -18.02 -2.88 -1.40
N PRO A 212 -18.51 -2.32 -0.28
CA PRO A 212 -18.30 -0.89 -0.03
C PRO A 212 -16.79 -0.60 -0.01
N PRO A 213 -16.35 0.62 -0.40
CA PRO A 213 -14.97 1.06 -0.27
C PRO A 213 -14.36 0.67 1.09
N ALA A 214 -13.25 -0.06 1.03
CA ALA A 214 -12.58 -0.70 2.15
C ALA A 214 -11.06 -0.62 2.00
N TYR A 215 -10.34 -0.61 3.10
CA TYR A 215 -8.87 -0.56 3.08
C TYR A 215 -8.31 -1.78 3.79
N GLU A 216 -7.12 -2.21 3.34
CA GLU A 216 -6.34 -3.19 4.07
C GLU A 216 -5.94 -2.61 5.44
N ALA A 217 -6.17 -3.37 6.50
CA ALA A 217 -5.71 -2.99 7.83
C ALA A 217 -4.17 -2.99 7.89
N ARG A 218 -3.58 -2.01 8.58
CA ARG A 218 -2.12 -1.96 8.73
C ARG A 218 -1.64 -3.04 9.71
N VAL A 219 -0.47 -3.60 9.42
CA VAL A 219 0.34 -4.33 10.40
C VAL A 219 0.79 -3.37 11.52
N MET A 220 0.66 -3.80 12.77
CA MET A 220 0.85 -2.93 13.94
C MET A 220 2.29 -2.86 14.45
N GLN A 221 3.20 -3.69 13.95
CA GLN A 221 4.62 -3.62 14.31
C GLN A 221 5.21 -2.25 13.92
N GLY A 222 5.79 -1.55 14.89
CA GLY A 222 6.30 -0.19 14.73
C GLY A 222 5.25 0.88 14.45
N ILE A 223 3.97 0.64 14.79
CA ILE A 223 2.88 1.61 14.60
C ILE A 223 3.18 2.96 15.23
N TRP A 224 3.94 2.99 16.33
CA TRP A 224 4.33 4.22 16.99
C TRP A 224 5.02 5.19 16.02
N ALA A 225 5.88 4.71 15.12
CA ALA A 225 6.65 5.56 14.21
C ALA A 225 5.90 5.97 12.93
N ALA A 226 4.61 5.64 12.80
CA ALA A 226 3.86 5.76 11.56
C ALA A 226 2.93 6.99 11.50
N ALA A 227 3.02 7.91 12.45
CA ALA A 227 2.19 9.12 12.45
C ALA A 227 2.45 10.00 11.20
N PRO A 228 1.42 10.68 10.67
CA PRO A 228 0.02 10.64 11.11
C PRO A 228 -0.72 9.36 10.65
N TYR A 229 -1.87 9.10 11.28
CA TYR A 229 -2.65 7.86 11.16
C TYR A 229 -3.87 8.01 10.23
N LEU A 230 -4.49 6.86 9.92
CA LEU A 230 -5.40 6.61 8.79
C LEU A 230 -4.69 6.63 7.43
N HIS A 231 -5.34 6.09 6.40
CA HIS A 231 -4.75 5.97 5.06
C HIS A 231 -4.43 7.32 4.42
N ASN A 232 -5.13 8.37 4.83
CA ASN A 232 -4.97 9.75 4.36
C ASN A 232 -4.18 10.65 5.33
N GLY A 233 -3.67 10.10 6.44
CA GLY A 233 -2.89 10.86 7.42
C GLY A 233 -3.69 11.94 8.16
N SER A 234 -5.02 11.82 8.28
CA SER A 234 -5.90 12.83 8.86
C SER A 234 -5.95 12.85 10.39
N VAL A 235 -5.25 11.94 11.08
CA VAL A 235 -5.25 11.85 12.55
C VAL A 235 -3.81 11.93 13.09
N PRO A 236 -3.43 12.96 13.88
CA PRO A 236 -2.01 13.21 14.18
C PRO A 236 -1.38 12.26 15.19
N THR A 237 -2.16 11.69 16.11
CA THR A 237 -1.66 10.83 17.20
C THR A 237 -2.55 9.58 17.38
N LEU A 238 -2.01 8.49 17.94
CA LEU A 238 -2.83 7.33 18.30
C LEU A 238 -3.86 7.68 19.38
N ALA A 239 -3.51 8.59 20.31
CA ALA A 239 -4.45 9.07 21.31
C ALA A 239 -5.65 9.78 20.67
N ASP A 240 -5.43 10.56 19.61
CA ASP A 240 -6.51 11.18 18.84
C ASP A 240 -7.33 10.14 18.07
N LEU A 241 -6.71 9.07 17.55
CA LEU A 241 -7.45 8.00 16.88
C LEU A 241 -8.47 7.32 17.80
N LEU A 242 -8.15 7.20 19.10
CA LEU A 242 -9.03 6.68 20.14
C LEU A 242 -10.11 7.68 20.62
N LYS A 243 -10.24 8.84 19.98
CA LYS A 243 -11.37 9.76 20.15
C LYS A 243 -12.40 9.51 19.07
N LYS A 244 -13.67 9.81 19.38
CA LYS A 244 -14.73 9.84 18.37
C LYS A 244 -14.33 10.84 17.28
N PRO A 245 -14.69 10.61 16.00
CA PRO A 245 -14.31 11.50 14.90
C PRO A 245 -14.59 12.99 15.14
N ALA A 246 -15.70 13.31 15.81
CA ALA A 246 -16.07 14.69 16.16
C ALA A 246 -15.07 15.38 17.12
N ASP A 247 -14.37 14.60 17.95
CA ASP A 247 -13.43 15.07 18.98
C ASP A 247 -11.96 15.00 18.53
N ARG A 248 -11.70 14.47 17.33
CA ARG A 248 -10.37 14.46 16.69
C ARG A 248 -9.98 15.88 16.26
N PRO A 249 -8.70 16.24 16.11
CA PRO A 249 -8.31 17.58 15.65
C PRO A 249 -8.85 17.93 14.26
N ALA A 250 -9.40 19.14 14.09
CA ALA A 250 -9.86 19.65 12.79
C ALA A 250 -8.71 20.14 11.90
N SER A 251 -7.56 20.39 12.50
CA SER A 251 -6.31 20.67 11.82
C SER A 251 -5.14 20.43 12.78
N PHE A 252 -3.95 20.22 12.23
CA PHE A 252 -2.71 20.10 13.00
C PHE A 252 -1.50 20.52 12.15
N LYS A 253 -0.41 20.92 12.82
CA LYS A 253 0.86 21.26 12.15
C LYS A 253 1.61 19.98 11.79
N VAL A 254 2.16 19.93 10.58
CA VAL A 254 3.00 18.82 10.14
C VAL A 254 4.47 19.18 10.36
N GLY A 255 5.22 18.28 10.98
CA GLY A 255 6.65 18.46 11.17
C GLY A 255 7.33 17.33 11.95
N PRO A 256 8.62 17.51 12.30
CA PRO A 256 9.44 16.44 12.86
C PRO A 256 9.31 16.26 14.38
N ALA A 257 8.68 17.18 15.10
CA ALA A 257 8.53 17.09 16.55
C ALA A 257 7.50 16.00 16.90
N TYR A 258 7.84 15.19 17.90
CA TYR A 258 7.11 13.95 18.22
C TYR A 258 6.57 13.99 19.66
N ASP A 259 5.32 13.58 19.84
CA ASP A 259 4.66 13.44 21.13
C ASP A 259 4.74 11.98 21.60
N ILE A 260 5.55 11.77 22.64
CA ILE A 260 5.79 10.44 23.24
C ILE A 260 4.57 9.97 24.05
N GLU A 261 3.82 10.90 24.64
CA GLU A 261 2.67 10.58 25.49
C GLU A 261 1.48 10.14 24.64
N ASN A 262 1.15 10.94 23.61
CA ASN A 262 0.02 10.68 22.72
C ASN A 262 0.36 9.78 21.53
N VAL A 263 1.66 9.51 21.31
CA VAL A 263 2.21 8.68 20.25
C VAL A 263 1.84 9.22 18.86
N GLY A 264 2.60 10.23 18.42
CA GLY A 264 2.50 10.76 17.06
C GLY A 264 3.07 12.16 16.90
N LEU A 265 2.45 12.97 16.05
CA LEU A 265 2.91 14.34 15.82
C LEU A 265 2.66 15.23 17.04
N ALA A 266 3.69 15.95 17.47
CA ALA A 266 3.52 16.98 18.49
C ALA A 266 2.66 18.13 17.96
N LYS A 267 1.85 18.70 18.85
CA LYS A 267 0.99 19.84 18.54
C LYS A 267 1.79 21.05 18.04
N GLU A 268 2.92 21.32 18.70
CA GLU A 268 3.87 22.33 18.26
C GLU A 268 5.03 21.67 17.51
N GLN A 269 5.35 22.23 16.35
CA GLN A 269 6.38 21.73 15.45
C GLN A 269 7.58 22.65 15.43
N THR A 270 8.77 22.07 15.30
CA THR A 270 10.05 22.79 15.33
C THR A 270 10.56 23.20 13.96
N LYS A 271 9.97 22.65 12.89
CA LYS A 271 10.27 22.93 11.49
C LYS A 271 9.00 22.84 10.67
N PHE A 272 9.04 23.49 9.49
CA PHE A 272 7.92 23.65 8.56
C PHE A 272 6.78 24.49 9.15
N ASP A 273 5.95 25.07 8.28
CA ASP A 273 4.79 25.88 8.66
C ASP A 273 3.55 25.43 7.89
N ASP A 274 3.46 24.12 7.65
CA ASP A 274 2.35 23.51 6.95
C ASP A 274 1.31 23.03 7.96
N THR A 275 0.07 23.46 7.75
CA THR A 275 -1.09 23.01 8.53
C THR A 275 -1.93 22.08 7.66
N TYR A 276 -2.14 20.85 8.13
CA TYR A 276 -3.04 19.91 7.50
C TYR A 276 -4.45 20.11 8.06
N ALA A 277 -5.40 20.47 7.19
CA ALA A 277 -6.81 20.63 7.56
C ALA A 277 -7.59 19.35 7.25
N THR A 278 -8.52 18.99 8.12
CA THR A 278 -9.33 17.78 8.00
C THR A 278 -10.81 18.09 7.88
N THR A 279 -11.54 17.17 7.28
CA THR A 279 -13.00 17.19 7.20
C THR A 279 -13.59 16.17 8.18
N ALA A 280 -14.89 16.29 8.49
CA ALA A 280 -15.59 15.39 9.41
C ALA A 280 -17.07 15.20 9.02
N SER A 281 -17.34 14.89 7.75
CA SER A 281 -18.69 14.52 7.31
C SER A 281 -18.89 13.01 7.47
N CYS A 282 -19.04 12.53 8.71
CA CYS A 282 -19.08 11.10 9.01
C CYS A 282 -20.46 10.45 8.79
N ASP A 283 -21.22 10.89 7.77
CA ASP A 283 -22.50 10.28 7.42
C ASP A 283 -22.28 8.89 6.79
N PRO A 284 -22.75 7.80 7.40
CA PRO A 284 -22.61 6.45 6.82
C PRO A 284 -23.31 6.29 5.47
N LYS A 285 -24.34 7.11 5.18
CA LYS A 285 -25.08 7.07 3.90
C LYS A 285 -24.42 7.89 2.81
N ASN A 286 -23.60 8.86 3.19
CA ASN A 286 -22.89 9.76 2.27
C ASN A 286 -21.48 9.99 2.79
N ARG A 287 -20.63 8.98 2.59
CA ARG A 287 -19.26 8.99 3.11
C ARG A 287 -18.44 10.10 2.50
N ASP A 288 -17.62 10.71 3.35
CA ASP A 288 -16.68 11.75 2.96
C ASP A 288 -15.68 11.23 1.92
N ALA A 289 -15.49 12.00 0.85
CA ALA A 289 -14.60 11.69 -0.27
C ALA A 289 -13.70 12.89 -0.59
N SER A 290 -13.42 13.72 0.42
CA SER A 290 -12.57 14.90 0.30
C SER A 290 -11.07 14.56 0.20
N GLY A 291 -10.68 13.37 0.63
CA GLY A 291 -9.29 12.91 0.67
C GLY A 291 -8.56 13.28 1.96
N ASN A 292 -9.22 14.00 2.88
CA ASN A 292 -8.66 14.45 4.15
C ASN A 292 -9.64 14.27 5.32
N SER A 293 -10.63 13.37 5.18
CA SER A 293 -11.58 13.08 6.25
C SER A 293 -10.96 12.33 7.42
N ARG A 294 -11.24 12.78 8.64
CA ARG A 294 -10.87 12.13 9.90
C ARG A 294 -11.92 11.13 10.41
N CYS A 295 -12.89 10.77 9.57
CA CYS A 295 -13.96 9.84 9.91
C CYS A 295 -13.52 8.37 9.89
N GLY A 296 -14.32 7.51 10.53
CA GLY A 296 -14.12 6.07 10.53
C GLY A 296 -13.05 5.58 11.48
N HIS A 297 -12.88 4.26 11.53
CA HIS A 297 -12.06 3.57 12.54
C HIS A 297 -12.47 4.00 13.95
N ASP A 298 -13.74 3.78 14.30
CA ASP A 298 -14.31 4.20 15.59
C ASP A 298 -14.04 3.18 16.73
N TYR A 299 -13.21 2.17 16.45
CA TYR A 299 -12.81 1.14 17.40
C TYR A 299 -12.01 1.74 18.56
N GLY A 300 -12.28 1.28 19.79
CA GLY A 300 -11.63 1.79 20.99
C GLY A 300 -12.09 3.18 21.46
N THR A 301 -12.97 3.87 20.71
CA THR A 301 -13.40 5.23 21.08
C THR A 301 -14.25 5.29 22.35
N SER A 302 -14.95 4.20 22.67
CA SER A 302 -15.76 4.02 23.88
C SER A 302 -15.00 3.49 25.09
N LEU A 303 -13.71 3.21 24.96
CA LEU A 303 -12.87 2.78 26.09
C LEU A 303 -12.80 3.87 27.16
N SER A 304 -12.62 3.44 28.42
CA SER A 304 -12.34 4.37 29.52
C SER A 304 -10.97 5.02 29.34
N ASP A 305 -10.74 6.19 29.95
CA ASP A 305 -9.42 6.85 29.86
C ASP A 305 -8.26 5.96 30.38
N PRO A 306 -8.41 5.21 31.49
CA PRO A 306 -7.39 4.24 31.91
C PRO A 306 -7.14 3.15 30.86
N ASP A 307 -8.19 2.65 30.20
CA ASP A 307 -8.06 1.62 29.16
C ASP A 307 -7.37 2.17 27.91
N LYS A 308 -7.70 3.40 27.49
CA LYS A 308 -7.01 4.08 26.38
C LYS A 308 -5.52 4.26 26.69
N LYS A 309 -5.20 4.69 27.92
CA LYS A 309 -3.81 4.83 28.36
C LYS A 309 -3.07 3.49 28.35
N ALA A 310 -3.71 2.43 28.82
CA ALA A 310 -3.16 1.08 28.79
C ALA A 310 -2.91 0.60 27.36
N LEU A 311 -3.89 0.78 26.47
CA LEU A 311 -3.77 0.43 25.06
C LEU A 311 -2.63 1.19 24.37
N LEU A 312 -2.52 2.51 24.57
CA LEU A 312 -1.42 3.31 24.02
C LEU A 312 -0.06 2.80 24.51
N GLU A 313 0.06 2.43 25.78
CA GLU A 313 1.29 1.88 26.33
C GLU A 313 1.67 0.54 25.66
N TYR A 314 0.69 -0.31 25.36
CA TYR A 314 0.92 -1.52 24.58
C TYR A 314 1.35 -1.22 23.15
N LEU A 315 0.72 -0.25 22.47
CA LEU A 315 1.06 0.13 21.09
C LEU A 315 2.48 0.70 20.97
N LYS A 316 3.04 1.30 22.03
CA LYS A 316 4.47 1.69 22.08
C LYS A 316 5.40 0.48 22.07
N SER A 317 4.95 -0.68 22.54
CA SER A 317 5.78 -1.89 22.61
C SER A 317 5.82 -2.70 21.31
N LEU A 318 4.98 -2.34 20.33
CA LEU A 318 4.86 -3.00 19.03
C LEU A 318 5.86 -2.46 17.99
#